data_AF-A0A0M9DIR7-F1
#
_entry.id   AF-A0A0M9DIR7-F1
#
_cell.length_a   1.000
_cell.length_b   1.000
_cell.length_c   1.000
_cell.angle_alpha   90.00
_cell.angle_beta   90.00
_cell.angle_gamma   90.00
#
_symmetry.space_group_name_H-M   'P 1'
#
loop_
_entity.id
_entity.type
_entity.pdbx_description
1 polymer ?
#
loop_
_entity_poly.entity_id
_entity_poly.type
_entity_poly.pdbx_seq_one_letter_code
_entity_poly.pdbx_strand_id
1 'polypeptide(L)'
;MEKIYQMEYKGLNLFDEISTVELAIDEAQQTIHIFDVGQVVSPIFNFDVSAYELSDGFYQMADILRHKRILTNQQTASDITLSEWLIQNCAYFYSPKQRIKKYAQGSILEIIDRTKDLDLFDDYVQRI
;
A
#
# COMPACT_ATOMS: atom_id res chain seq x y z
N MET A 1 -8.28 -5.07 21.01
CA MET A 1 -8.95 -5.32 19.72
C MET A 1 -8.14 -4.59 18.68
N GLU A 2 -7.36 -5.32 17.89
CA GLU A 2 -6.71 -4.77 16.71
C GLU A 2 -7.81 -4.29 15.77
N LYS A 3 -7.82 -2.98 15.49
CA LYS A 3 -8.89 -2.33 14.74
C LYS A 3 -8.43 -2.18 13.31
N ILE A 4 -8.33 -3.30 12.61
CA ILE A 4 -8.23 -3.28 11.16
C ILE A 4 -9.56 -2.73 10.64
N TYR A 5 -9.49 -1.69 9.81
CA TYR A 5 -10.66 -1.18 9.10
C TYR A 5 -10.41 -1.11 7.60
N GLN A 6 -11.50 -1.13 6.84
CA GLN A 6 -11.48 -1.19 5.39
C GLN A 6 -11.99 0.11 4.78
N MET A 7 -11.47 0.48 3.62
CA MET A 7 -11.95 1.60 2.83
C MET A 7 -11.66 1.38 1.34
N GLU A 8 -12.37 2.13 0.50
CA GLU A 8 -12.14 2.15 -0.94
C GLU A 8 -11.46 3.46 -1.35
N TYR A 9 -10.48 3.34 -2.23
CA TYR A 9 -9.88 4.45 -2.95
C TYR A 9 -10.25 4.35 -4.43
N LYS A 10 -10.49 5.48 -5.09
CA LYS A 10 -10.76 5.55 -6.52
C LYS A 10 -9.69 6.39 -7.18
N GLY A 11 -9.08 5.85 -8.22
CA GLY A 11 -8.07 6.53 -9.01
C GLY A 11 -8.15 6.13 -10.48
N LEU A 12 -7.35 6.81 -11.31
CA LEU A 12 -7.21 6.49 -12.71
C LEU A 12 -6.08 5.48 -12.89
N ASN A 13 -6.33 4.43 -13.69
CA ASN A 13 -5.28 3.53 -14.12
C ASN A 13 -4.52 4.09 -15.33
N LEU A 14 -3.56 3.33 -15.85
CA LEU A 14 -2.75 3.70 -17.03
C LEU A 14 -3.56 3.89 -18.33
N PHE A 15 -4.83 3.51 -18.36
CA PHE A 15 -5.73 3.66 -19.49
C PHE A 15 -6.73 4.81 -19.30
N ASP A 16 -6.49 5.69 -18.31
CA ASP A 16 -7.40 6.78 -17.91
C ASP A 16 -8.80 6.29 -17.48
N GLU A 17 -8.91 5.05 -17.03
CA GLU A 17 -10.16 4.48 -16.53
C GLU A 17 -10.22 4.59 -15.01
N ILE A 18 -11.37 5.00 -14.49
CA ILE A 18 -11.63 5.02 -13.05
C ILE A 18 -11.73 3.57 -12.56
N SER A 19 -10.83 3.19 -11.66
CA SER A 19 -10.85 1.89 -10.99
C SER A 19 -10.84 2.06 -9.47
N THR A 20 -11.42 1.07 -8.79
CA THR A 20 -11.44 0.98 -7.33
C THR A 20 -10.21 0.21 -6.84
N VAL A 21 -9.64 0.67 -5.74
CA VAL A 21 -8.59 0.04 -4.96
C VAL A 21 -9.16 -0.20 -3.57
N GLU A 22 -9.07 -1.44 -3.09
CA GLU A 22 -9.53 -1.82 -1.76
C GLU A 22 -8.36 -1.72 -0.78
N LEU A 23 -8.59 -1.04 0.34
CA LEU A 23 -7.58 -0.77 1.35
C LEU A 23 -8.02 -1.38 2.68
N ALA A 24 -7.10 -2.09 3.33
CA ALA A 24 -7.22 -2.49 4.72
C ALA A 24 -6.11 -1.82 5.53
N ILE A 25 -6.48 -1.10 6.59
CA ILE A 25 -5.58 -0.32 7.41
C ILE A 25 -5.34 -1.04 8.73
N ASP A 26 -4.12 -1.50 8.96
CA ASP A 26 -3.65 -1.97 10.25
C ASP A 26 -2.90 -0.84 10.98
N GLU A 27 -3.61 -0.15 11.87
CA GLU A 27 -3.04 0.94 12.65
C GLU A 27 -2.01 0.46 13.69
N ALA A 28 -2.11 -0.78 14.18
CA ALA A 28 -1.19 -1.30 15.18
C ALA A 28 0.20 -1.51 14.57
N GLN A 29 0.24 -2.02 13.33
CA GLN A 29 1.47 -2.29 12.61
C GLN A 29 1.96 -1.13 11.73
N GLN A 30 1.20 -0.04 11.62
CA GLN A 30 1.45 1.04 10.66
C GLN A 30 1.54 0.50 9.22
N THR A 31 0.63 -0.41 8.89
CA THR A 31 0.64 -1.15 7.63
C THR A 31 -0.66 -0.90 6.87
N ILE A 32 -0.53 -0.69 5.55
CA ILE A 32 -1.66 -0.70 4.63
C ILE A 32 -1.60 -1.91 3.70
N HIS A 33 -2.72 -2.61 3.58
CA HIS A 33 -2.92 -3.71 2.65
C HIS A 33 -3.75 -3.19 1.47
N ILE A 34 -3.23 -3.33 0.26
CA ILE A 34 -3.74 -2.68 -0.95
C ILE A 34 -4.08 -3.76 -1.97
N PHE A 35 -5.36 -4.00 -2.21
CA PHE A 35 -5.81 -4.84 -3.30
C PHE A 35 -6.18 -3.99 -4.51
N ASP A 36 -5.41 -4.16 -5.58
CA ASP A 36 -5.47 -3.31 -6.77
C ASP A 36 -5.47 -4.17 -8.04
N VAL A 37 -6.68 -4.42 -8.56
CA VAL A 37 -6.89 -5.16 -9.82
C VAL A 37 -6.58 -4.29 -11.02
N GLY A 38 -6.93 -3.00 -10.95
CA GLY A 38 -6.79 -2.03 -12.03
C GLY A 38 -5.37 -1.51 -12.23
N GLN A 39 -4.45 -1.87 -11.34
CA GLN A 39 -3.07 -1.37 -11.30
C GLN A 39 -3.01 0.17 -11.21
N VAL A 40 -3.92 0.75 -10.41
CA VAL A 40 -4.02 2.20 -10.15
C VAL A 40 -2.84 2.69 -9.31
N VAL A 41 -2.49 1.95 -8.27
CA VAL A 41 -1.46 2.32 -7.27
C VAL A 41 -0.37 1.26 -7.16
N SER A 42 -0.41 0.25 -8.01
CA SER A 42 0.57 -0.83 -8.03
C SER A 42 1.99 -0.29 -8.31
N PRO A 43 3.04 -0.88 -7.71
CA PRO A 43 4.43 -0.53 -8.01
C PRO A 43 4.79 -0.77 -9.46
N ILE A 44 5.66 0.07 -10.00
CA ILE A 44 6.13 -0.01 -11.39
C ILE A 44 7.55 -0.58 -11.38
N PHE A 45 7.87 -1.43 -12.35
CA PHE A 45 9.22 -1.93 -12.51
C PHE A 45 10.05 -0.94 -13.35
N ASN A 46 11.13 -0.42 -12.76
CA ASN A 46 12.08 0.43 -13.44
C ASN A 46 13.18 -0.42 -14.07
N PHE A 47 13.23 -0.47 -15.40
CA PHE A 47 14.17 -1.29 -16.15
C PHE A 47 15.61 -0.77 -16.08
N ASP A 48 15.80 0.54 -15.91
CA ASP A 48 17.14 1.15 -15.89
C ASP A 48 17.93 0.72 -14.64
N VAL A 49 17.24 0.59 -13.51
CA VAL A 49 17.83 0.16 -12.22
C VAL A 49 17.45 -1.27 -11.83
N SER A 50 16.65 -1.95 -12.64
CA SER A 50 16.17 -3.32 -12.41
C SER A 50 15.52 -3.53 -11.03
N ALA A 51 14.70 -2.56 -10.60
CA ALA A 51 14.05 -2.56 -9.30
C ALA A 51 12.63 -2.00 -9.39
N TYR A 52 11.77 -2.38 -8.44
CA TYR A 52 10.44 -1.79 -8.32
C TYR A 52 10.49 -0.43 -7.61
N GLU A 53 9.68 0.51 -8.08
CA GLU A 53 9.47 1.83 -7.49
C GLU A 53 7.98 2.09 -7.25
N LEU A 54 7.70 3.03 -6.35
CA LEU A 54 6.33 3.47 -6.07
C LEU A 54 5.80 4.21 -7.29
N SER A 55 4.55 3.95 -7.66
CA SER A 55 3.89 4.66 -8.75
C SER A 55 3.38 6.03 -8.32
N ASP A 56 3.19 6.93 -9.28
CA ASP A 56 2.55 8.23 -9.06
C ASP A 56 1.16 8.09 -8.40
N GLY A 57 0.40 7.08 -8.81
CA GLY A 57 -0.91 6.77 -8.22
C GLY A 57 -0.80 6.43 -6.73
N PHE A 58 0.24 5.67 -6.33
CA PHE A 58 0.49 5.41 -4.92
C PHE A 58 0.88 6.69 -4.16
N TYR A 59 1.74 7.55 -4.71
CA TYR A 59 2.10 8.81 -4.06
C TYR A 59 0.87 9.70 -3.83
N GLN A 60 -0.02 9.80 -4.82
CA GLN A 60 -1.28 10.55 -4.69
C GLN A 60 -2.19 9.95 -3.61
N MET A 61 -2.35 8.63 -3.60
CA MET A 61 -3.14 7.93 -2.58
C MET A 61 -2.55 8.15 -1.18
N ALA A 62 -1.25 7.95 -1.01
CA ALA A 62 -0.55 8.15 0.25
C ALA A 62 -0.71 9.59 0.77
N ASP A 63 -0.61 10.58 -0.12
CA ASP A 63 -0.83 11.97 0.26
C ASP A 63 -2.27 12.26 0.71
N ILE A 64 -3.27 11.63 0.07
CA ILE A 64 -4.67 11.70 0.51
C ILE A 64 -4.86 11.04 1.88
N LEU A 65 -4.28 9.85 2.10
CA LEU A 65 -4.35 9.15 3.39
C LEU A 65 -3.72 9.98 4.50
N ARG A 66 -2.55 10.57 4.23
CA ARG A 66 -1.84 11.50 5.12
C ARG A 66 -2.71 12.70 5.48
N HIS A 67 -3.29 13.39 4.51
CA HIS A 67 -4.20 14.52 4.76
C HIS A 67 -5.44 14.12 5.56
N LYS A 68 -5.94 12.89 5.39
CA LYS A 68 -7.03 12.30 6.17
C LYS A 68 -6.61 11.82 7.56
N ARG A 69 -5.33 11.99 7.93
CA ARG A 69 -4.74 11.54 9.20
C ARG A 69 -4.88 10.02 9.42
N ILE A 70 -4.80 9.25 8.34
CA ILE A 70 -4.76 7.79 8.38
C ILE A 70 -3.30 7.37 8.57
N LEU A 71 -3.05 6.48 9.54
CA LEU A 71 -1.71 6.01 9.90
C LEU A 71 -0.75 7.17 10.28
N THR A 72 -1.22 8.08 11.14
CA THR A 72 -0.44 9.22 11.65
C THR A 72 -0.31 9.20 13.17
N ASN A 73 -0.58 8.05 13.80
CA ASN A 73 -0.89 7.94 15.23
C ASN A 73 0.32 8.19 16.15
N GLN A 74 1.55 8.26 15.61
CA GLN A 74 2.75 8.43 16.41
C GLN A 74 3.16 9.90 16.66
N GLN A 75 2.51 10.89 16.04
CA GLN A 75 2.90 12.29 16.15
C GLN A 75 1.71 13.21 16.48
N THR A 76 1.71 13.74 17.70
CA THR A 76 0.83 14.84 18.12
C THR A 76 1.25 16.13 17.40
N ALA A 77 0.42 16.55 16.43
CA ALA A 77 0.19 17.94 16.04
C ALA A 77 1.18 18.67 15.11
N SER A 78 2.07 17.99 14.39
CA SER A 78 2.77 18.59 13.24
C SER A 78 2.29 17.98 11.92
N ASP A 79 2.15 18.80 10.87
CA ASP A 79 1.86 18.35 9.52
C ASP A 79 3.00 17.47 9.03
N ILE A 80 2.85 16.15 9.22
CA ILE A 80 3.81 15.18 8.69
C ILE A 80 3.90 15.36 7.18
N THR A 81 5.12 15.38 6.66
CA THR A 81 5.36 15.41 5.22
C THR A 81 5.01 14.06 4.60
N LEU A 82 4.77 14.02 3.29
CA LEU A 82 4.57 12.76 2.57
C LEU A 82 5.76 11.81 2.74
N SER A 83 6.98 12.35 2.68
CA SER A 83 8.20 11.57 2.88
C SER A 83 8.25 10.92 4.28
N GLU A 84 7.90 11.66 5.33
CA GLU A 84 7.83 11.11 6.69
C GLU A 84 6.75 10.03 6.82
N TRP A 85 5.58 10.24 6.22
CA TRP A 85 4.52 9.24 6.20
C TRP A 85 4.98 7.95 5.51
N LEU A 86 5.68 8.07 4.38
CA LEU A 86 6.23 6.92 3.64
C LEU A 86 7.31 6.18 4.44
N ILE A 87 8.15 6.88 5.20
CA ILE A 87 9.19 6.23 6.02
C ILE A 87 8.58 5.48 7.20
N GLN A 88 7.50 6.00 7.79
CA GLN A 88 6.87 5.44 8.99
C GLN A 88 5.95 4.25 8.69
N ASN A 89 5.43 4.15 7.46
CA ASN A 89 4.39 3.19 7.11
C ASN A 89 4.88 2.11 6.15
N CYS A 90 4.35 0.90 6.31
CA CYS A 90 4.54 -0.20 5.38
C CYS A 90 3.34 -0.35 4.45
N ALA A 91 3.56 -0.84 3.24
CA ALA A 91 2.46 -1.15 2.32
C ALA A 91 2.64 -2.53 1.68
N TYR A 92 1.57 -3.30 1.62
CA TYR A 92 1.50 -4.55 0.87
C TYR A 92 0.60 -4.38 -0.33
N PHE A 93 1.12 -4.74 -1.51
CA PHE A 93 0.42 -4.64 -2.78
C PHE A 93 0.03 -6.03 -3.26
N TYR A 94 -1.28 -6.23 -3.40
CA TYR A 94 -1.92 -7.44 -3.86
C TYR A 94 -2.58 -7.17 -5.20
N SER A 95 -2.24 -7.98 -6.21
CA SER A 95 -2.91 -7.96 -7.51
C SER A 95 -3.12 -9.39 -7.99
N PRO A 96 -4.25 -9.67 -8.67
CA PRO A 96 -4.54 -11.02 -9.15
C PRO A 96 -3.40 -11.58 -10.01
N LYS A 97 -3.03 -12.85 -9.74
CA LYS A 97 -2.00 -13.58 -10.48
C LYS A 97 -0.59 -12.95 -10.45
N GLN A 98 -0.36 -11.94 -9.61
CA GLN A 98 0.95 -11.35 -9.41
C GLN A 98 1.56 -11.79 -8.08
N ARG A 99 2.88 -11.59 -7.95
CA ARG A 99 3.57 -11.71 -6.66
C ARG A 99 3.20 -10.51 -5.80
N ILE A 100 3.06 -10.76 -4.50
CA ILE A 100 2.83 -9.72 -3.50
C ILE A 100 4.11 -8.89 -3.42
N LYS A 101 3.96 -7.58 -3.41
CA LYS A 101 5.06 -6.64 -3.21
C LYS A 101 4.89 -5.97 -1.86
N LYS A 102 5.99 -5.81 -1.13
CA LYS A 102 6.04 -5.08 0.14
C LYS A 102 6.89 -3.84 -0.04
N TYR A 103 6.32 -2.69 0.27
CA TYR A 103 7.07 -1.47 0.50
C TYR A 103 7.38 -1.34 1.99
N ALA A 104 8.66 -1.19 2.31
CA ALA A 104 9.13 -0.88 3.64
C ALA A 104 10.48 -0.15 3.55
N GLN A 105 10.67 0.86 4.40
CA GLN A 105 11.95 1.59 4.55
C GLN A 105 12.50 2.13 3.21
N GLY A 106 11.63 2.64 2.35
CA GLY A 106 12.03 3.24 1.06
C GLY A 106 12.35 2.24 -0.04
N SER A 107 12.12 0.94 0.16
CA SER A 107 12.39 -0.11 -0.83
C SER A 107 11.18 -0.99 -1.07
N ILE A 108 11.09 -1.54 -2.29
CA ILE A 108 10.04 -2.51 -2.66
C ILE A 108 10.68 -3.87 -2.85
N LEU A 109 10.16 -4.86 -2.14
CA LEU A 109 10.59 -6.25 -2.20
C LEU A 109 9.43 -7.13 -2.69
N GLU A 110 9.72 -8.06 -3.61
CA GLU A 110 8.77 -9.13 -3.93
C GLU A 110 8.83 -10.20 -2.85
N ILE A 111 7.66 -10.60 -2.35
CA ILE A 111 7.54 -11.72 -1.43
C ILE A 111 7.59 -13.01 -2.23
N ILE A 112 8.73 -13.69 -2.16
CA ILE A 112 9.01 -14.94 -2.89
C ILE A 112 8.43 -16.15 -2.14
N ASP A 113 8.46 -16.12 -0.81
CA ASP A 113 7.97 -17.20 0.06
C ASP A 113 6.83 -16.70 0.95
N ARG A 114 5.61 -17.10 0.59
CA ARG A 114 4.37 -16.68 1.26
C ARG A 114 4.23 -17.24 2.67
N THR A 115 5.02 -18.24 3.04
CA THR A 115 4.93 -18.91 4.35
C THR A 115 5.81 -18.29 5.44
N LYS A 116 6.69 -17.35 5.06
CA LYS A 116 7.62 -16.66 5.98
C LYS A 116 7.10 -15.33 6.53
N ASP A 117 5.99 -14.86 6.00
CA ASP A 117 5.35 -13.60 6.41
C ASP A 117 4.00 -13.99 7.01
N LEU A 118 4.02 -14.29 8.32
CA LEU A 118 2.99 -15.03 9.07
C LEU A 118 1.61 -14.34 9.10
N ASP A 119 1.53 -13.06 8.74
CA ASP A 119 0.35 -12.22 9.01
C ASP A 119 -0.40 -11.73 7.76
N LEU A 120 -0.07 -12.21 6.56
CA LEU A 120 -0.57 -11.57 5.32
C LEU A 120 -1.57 -12.38 4.51
N PHE A 121 -1.52 -13.70 4.63
CA PHE A 121 -2.14 -14.57 3.62
C PHE A 121 -3.59 -14.93 3.97
N ASP A 122 -3.85 -15.37 5.21
CA ASP A 122 -5.15 -15.97 5.54
C ASP A 122 -6.26 -14.94 5.79
N ASP A 123 -5.92 -13.73 6.28
CA ASP A 123 -6.95 -12.74 6.66
C ASP A 123 -7.43 -11.84 5.51
N TYR A 124 -6.59 -11.60 4.50
CA TYR A 124 -6.86 -10.59 3.46
C TYR A 124 -6.97 -11.14 2.04
N VAL A 125 -6.32 -12.27 1.71
CA VAL A 125 -6.44 -12.88 0.37
C VAL A 125 -7.69 -13.76 0.26
N GLN A 126 -8.17 -14.36 1.36
CA GLN A 126 -9.33 -15.27 1.32
C GLN A 126 -10.69 -14.57 1.11
N ARG A 127 -10.77 -13.24 1.22
CA ARG A 127 -12.02 -12.48 1.08
C ARG A 127 -12.34 -12.02 -0.34
N ILE A 128 -11.63 -12.54 -1.36
CA ILE A 128 -11.84 -12.21 -2.78
C ILE A 128 -11.94 -13.48 -3.62
#